data_AF-A0A9D4BMQ2-F1
#
_entry.id   AF-A0A9D4BMQ2-F1
#
_cell.length_a   1.000
_cell.length_b   1.000
_cell.length_c   1.000
_cell.angle_alpha   90.00
_cell.angle_beta   90.00
_cell.angle_gamma   90.00
#
_symmetry.space_group_name_H-M   'P 1'
#
loop_
_entity.id
_entity.type
_entity.pdbx_description
1 polymer ?
#
loop_
_entity_poly.entity_id
_entity_poly.type
_entity_poly.pdbx_seq_one_letter_code
_entity_poly.pdbx_strand_id
1 'polypeptide(L)' 'MNEILTACLIGIFSGNGNFNVVSLVEKKIQKLIDSEIESVCKYTQSALIRTYPAGTRTDSSNYNPVAMWSGGCQVGKL' A
#
# COMPACT_ATOMS: atom_id res chain seq x y z
N MET A 1 -16.76 -13.05 -0.42
CA MET A 1 -15.29 -12.83 -0.41
C MET A 1 -15.00 -11.93 -1.59
N ASN A 2 -14.83 -10.65 -1.29
CA ASN A 2 -15.42 -9.55 -2.05
C ASN A 2 -14.57 -9.09 -3.25
N GLU A 3 -15.27 -8.84 -4.35
CA GLU A 3 -14.76 -8.51 -5.70
C GLU A 3 -13.86 -7.26 -5.81
N ILE A 4 -13.68 -6.52 -4.71
CA ILE A 4 -12.75 -5.37 -4.65
C ILE A 4 -11.28 -5.83 -4.58
N LEU A 5 -11.02 -7.02 -4.02
CA LEU A 5 -9.70 -7.68 -4.07
C LEU A 5 -9.39 -8.30 -5.44
N THR A 6 -10.35 -8.48 -6.35
CA THR A 6 -10.09 -9.25 -7.57
C THR A 6 -9.50 -8.35 -8.69
N ALA A 7 -10.00 -7.12 -8.87
CA ALA A 7 -9.64 -6.34 -10.05
C ALA A 7 -8.27 -5.59 -9.97
N CYS A 8 -7.78 -5.25 -8.77
CA CYS A 8 -6.52 -4.49 -8.62
C CYS A 8 -5.34 -5.34 -8.14
N LEU A 9 -5.62 -6.54 -7.64
CA LEU A 9 -4.69 -7.39 -6.89
C LEU A 9 -4.18 -8.56 -7.74
N ILE A 10 -4.90 -8.98 -8.80
CA ILE A 10 -4.42 -9.98 -9.79
C ILE A 10 -3.14 -9.50 -10.51
N GLY A 11 -2.94 -8.20 -10.72
CA GLY A 11 -1.71 -7.68 -11.34
C GLY A 11 -0.55 -7.41 -10.37
N ILE A 12 -0.81 -7.40 -9.07
CA ILE A 12 0.14 -6.92 -8.04
C ILE A 12 0.59 -8.04 -7.10
N PHE A 13 -0.28 -9.03 -6.85
CA PHE A 13 -0.05 -10.14 -5.93
C PHE A 13 0.09 -11.49 -6.67
N SER A 14 -0.17 -11.51 -7.99
CA SER A 14 0.21 -12.63 -8.86
C SER A 14 1.64 -12.42 -9.35
N GLY A 15 2.60 -12.68 -8.49
CA GLY A 15 4.01 -12.58 -8.85
C GLY A 15 4.85 -13.47 -7.97
N ASN A 16 5.18 -14.66 -8.47
CA ASN A 16 6.29 -15.50 -7.98
C ASN A 16 7.64 -14.84 -8.32
N GLY A 17 7.82 -13.58 -7.95
CA GLY A 17 9.00 -12.79 -8.27
C GLY A 17 9.40 -11.94 -7.07
N ASN A 18 10.56 -12.26 -6.49
CA ASN A 18 11.13 -11.65 -5.28
C ASN A 18 11.48 -10.15 -5.40
N PHE A 19 11.02 -9.44 -6.43
CA PHE A 19 11.45 -8.07 -6.78
C PHE A 19 10.30 -7.12 -7.16
N ASN A 20 9.04 -7.46 -6.85
CA ASN A 20 7.90 -6.60 -7.17
C ASN A 20 7.80 -5.42 -6.20
N VAL A 21 7.68 -4.21 -6.76
CA VAL A 21 7.44 -2.96 -6.01
C VAL A 21 6.13 -2.33 -6.47
N VAL A 22 5.25 -2.01 -5.52
CA VAL A 22 3.94 -1.41 -5.79
C VAL A 22 3.92 0.02 -5.30
N SER A 23 3.47 0.95 -6.13
CA SER A 23 3.24 2.34 -5.69
C SER A 23 1.76 2.59 -5.44
N LEU A 24 1.42 3.10 -4.25
CA LEU A 24 0.06 3.40 -3.83
C LEU A 24 -0.05 4.82 -3.26
N VAL A 25 -1.13 5.52 -3.62
CA VAL A 25 -1.46 6.82 -3.02
C VAL A 25 -1.94 6.66 -1.57
N GLU A 26 -1.63 7.62 -0.71
CA GLU A 26 -1.94 7.59 0.74
C GLU A 26 -3.38 7.14 1.06
N LYS A 27 -4.38 7.64 0.33
CA LYS A 27 -5.80 7.32 0.59
C LYS A 27 -6.13 5.86 0.30
N LYS A 28 -5.48 5.26 -0.69
CA LYS A 28 -5.73 3.87 -1.11
C LYS A 28 -5.12 2.90 -0.12
N ILE A 29 -3.87 3.13 0.30
CA ILE A 29 -3.21 2.27 1.28
C ILE A 29 -3.85 2.40 2.66
N GLN A 30 -4.28 3.61 3.06
CA GLN A 30 -4.99 3.81 4.32
C GLN A 30 -6.26 2.96 4.37
N LYS A 31 -7.09 2.99 3.31
CA LYS A 31 -8.29 2.16 3.23
C LYS A 31 -7.99 0.67 3.35
N LEU A 32 -6.90 0.19 2.73
CA LEU A 32 -6.49 -1.21 2.79
C LEU A 32 -6.02 -1.61 4.20
N ILE A 33 -5.30 -0.74 4.89
CA ILE A 33 -4.88 -0.97 6.27
C ILE A 33 -6.09 -1.01 7.20
N ASP A 34 -7.03 -0.08 7.02
CA ASP A 34 -8.23 0.00 7.86
C ASP A 34 -9.15 -1.23 7.69
N SER A 35 -9.19 -1.84 6.49
CA SER A 35 -10.07 -2.98 6.19
C SER A 35 -9.40 -4.34 6.29
N GLU A 36 -8.12 -4.46 5.94
CA GLU A 36 -7.44 -5.73 5.65
C GLU A 36 -5.95 -5.73 6.02
N ILE A 37 -5.58 -5.17 7.19
CA ILE A 37 -4.18 -5.05 7.62
C ILE A 37 -3.37 -6.35 7.55
N GLU A 38 -3.98 -7.50 7.88
CA GLU A 38 -3.31 -8.81 7.85
C GLU A 38 -2.84 -9.19 6.45
N SER A 39 -3.67 -8.93 5.42
CA SER A 39 -3.33 -9.17 4.02
C SER A 39 -2.18 -8.29 3.56
N VAL A 40 -2.18 -7.02 3.98
CA VAL A 40 -1.11 -6.06 3.67
C VAL A 40 0.21 -6.52 4.32
N CYS A 41 0.19 -6.87 5.61
CA CYS A 41 1.35 -7.38 6.33
C CYS A 41 1.93 -8.62 5.64
N LYS A 42 1.09 -9.60 5.27
CA LYS A 42 1.54 -10.82 4.59
C LYS A 42 2.22 -10.52 3.26
N TYR A 43 1.73 -9.55 2.50
CA TYR A 43 2.33 -9.16 1.22
C TYR A 43 3.67 -8.45 1.37
N THR A 44 3.77 -7.54 2.35
CA THR A 44 5.00 -6.78 2.60
C THR A 44 6.19 -7.65 3.04
N GLN A 45 5.94 -8.91 3.43
CA GLN A 45 7.00 -9.89 3.73
C GLN A 45 7.77 -10.36 2.48
N SER A 46 7.15 -10.34 1.30
CA SER A 46 7.75 -10.82 0.06
C SER A 46 7.83 -9.77 -1.06
N ALA A 47 7.25 -8.59 -0.85
CA ALA A 47 7.20 -7.50 -1.82
C ALA A 47 7.31 -6.13 -1.14
N LEU A 48 7.69 -5.10 -1.90
CA LEU A 48 7.81 -3.74 -1.38
C LEU A 48 6.57 -2.91 -1.72
N ILE A 49 6.08 -2.17 -0.75
CA ILE A 49 5.05 -1.14 -0.96
C ILE A 49 5.68 0.24 -0.79
N ARG A 50 5.53 1.06 -1.84
CA ARG A 50 5.84 2.47 -1.86
C ARG A 50 4.58 3.31 -1.72
N THR A 51 4.55 4.21 -0.75
CA THR A 51 3.45 5.15 -0.49
C THR A 51 3.84 6.57 -0.85
N TYR A 52 2.91 7.34 -1.41
CA TYR A 52 3.14 8.73 -1.78
C TYR A 52 1.94 9.64 -1.47
N PRO A 53 2.17 10.95 -1.24
CA PRO A 53 1.10 11.86 -0.84
C PRO A 53 0.05 12.03 -1.93
N ALA A 54 -1.19 12.32 -1.54
CA ALA A 54 -2.23 12.65 -2.50
C ALA A 54 -1.88 13.95 -3.26
N GLY A 55 -2.15 13.99 -4.57
CA GLY A 55 -1.91 15.20 -5.39
C GLY A 55 -2.73 16.43 -4.96
N THR A 56 -3.75 16.25 -4.11
CA THR A 56 -4.49 17.35 -3.48
C THR A 56 -3.67 18.11 -2.43
N ARG A 57 -2.54 17.57 -1.98
CA ARG A 57 -1.61 18.22 -1.05
C ARG A 57 -0.70 19.18 -1.82
N THR A 58 -1.28 20.24 -2.36
CA THR A 58 -0.56 21.27 -3.12
C THR A 58 0.33 22.15 -2.23
N ASP A 59 0.08 22.15 -0.92
CA ASP A 59 0.87 22.82 0.10
C ASP A 59 2.14 22.04 0.50
N SER A 60 2.43 20.90 -0.15
CA SER A 60 3.52 19.99 0.22
C SER A 60 3.39 19.44 1.66
N SER A 61 2.16 19.39 2.19
CA SER A 61 1.91 18.75 3.49
C SER A 61 2.18 17.24 3.42
N ASN A 62 2.57 16.67 4.55
CA ASN A 62 2.81 15.24 4.70
C ASN A 62 1.60 14.51 5.29
N TYR A 63 1.41 13.24 4.92
CA TYR A 63 0.49 12.34 5.63
C TYR A 63 1.17 11.73 6.86
N ASN A 64 0.36 11.20 7.77
CA ASN A 64 0.86 10.46 8.94
C ASN A 64 1.32 9.05 8.50
N PRO A 65 2.62 8.70 8.63
CA PRO A 65 3.14 7.43 8.14
C PRO A 65 2.85 6.23 9.08
N VAL A 66 2.42 6.48 10.32
CA VAL A 66 2.30 5.42 11.36
C VAL A 66 1.39 4.29 10.90
N ALA A 67 0.26 4.60 10.27
CA ALA A 67 -0.65 3.57 9.77
C ALA A 67 0.02 2.67 8.72
N MET A 68 0.77 3.26 7.78
CA MET A 68 1.46 2.51 6.72
C MET A 68 2.60 1.65 7.28
N TRP A 69 3.31 2.14 8.30
CA TRP A 69 4.32 1.35 9.00
C TRP A 69 3.73 0.14 9.73
N SER A 70 2.56 0.30 10.37
CA SER A 70 1.85 -0.82 10.99
C SER A 70 1.45 -1.91 9.99
N GLY A 71 1.20 -1.54 8.73
CA GLY A 71 0.95 -2.48 7.63
C GLY A 71 2.21 -3.04 6.96
N GLY A 72 3.41 -2.68 7.41
CA GLY A 72 4.69 -3.14 6.84
C GLY A 72 5.16 -2.39 5.59
N CYS A 73 4.57 -1.24 5.25
CA CYS A 73 5.01 -0.46 4.09
C CYS A 73 6.39 0.16 4.32
N GLN A 74 7.35 -0.13 3.44
CA GLN A 74 8.76 0.22 3.66
C GLN A 74 9.17 1.58 3.09
N VAL A 75 8.52 2.06 2.02
CA VAL A 75 8.97 3.26 1.30
C VAL A 75 7.90 4.35 1.35
N GLY A 76 8.01 5.28 2.29
CA GLY A 76 7.16 6.48 2.33
C GLY A 76 7.86 7.68 1.70
N LYS A 77 7.29 8.25 0.62
CA LYS A 77 7.62 9.63 0.24
C LYS A 77 6.79 10.56 1.13
N LEU A 78 7.47 11.35 1.94
CA LEU A 78 6.95 12.50 2.65
C LEU A 78 7.20 13.70 1.72
#